data_AF-A0A7H0HJ19-F1
#
_entry.id   AF-A0A7H0HJ19-F1
#
_cell.length_a   1.000
_cell.length_b   1.000
_cell.length_c   1.000
_cell.angle_alpha   90.00
_cell.angle_beta   90.00
_cell.angle_gamma   90.00
#
_symmetry.space_group_name_H-M   'P 1'
#
loop_
_entity.id
_entity.type
_entity.pdbx_description
1 polymer ?
#
loop_
_entity_poly.entity_id
_entity_poly.type
_entity_poly.pdbx_seq_one_letter_code
_entity_poly.pdbx_strand_id
1 'polypeptide(L)' 'MKAIKRFQGVPDGEFHPVTYEPGDDVPPELEAAARHFAGDDANADGKLSVDEIRVALTAKGIQFDPRAKKADLLALLPKD' A
#
# COMPACT_ATOMS: atom_id res chain seq x y z
N MET A 1 10.90 -7.87 -2.49
CA MET A 1 10.12 -6.92 -1.65
C MET A 1 8.95 -7.67 -1.04
N LYS A 2 8.30 -7.16 0.02
CA LYS A 2 7.08 -7.80 0.53
C LYS A 2 5.83 -7.16 -0.05
N ALA A 3 4.84 -7.97 -0.37
CA ALA A 3 3.52 -7.53 -0.80
C ALA A 3 2.91 -6.69 0.31
N ILE A 4 2.33 -5.54 -0.05
CA ILE A 4 1.87 -4.55 0.94
C ILE A 4 0.34 -4.55 1.04
N LYS A 5 -0.30 -4.89 -0.07
CA LYS A 5 -1.72 -5.19 -0.18
C LYS A 5 -1.88 -6.48 -0.97
N ARG A 6 -3.03 -7.15 -0.82
CA ARG A 6 -3.36 -8.29 -1.65
C ARG A 6 -3.36 -7.86 -3.12
N PHE A 7 -2.53 -8.50 -3.93
CA PHE A 7 -2.55 -8.33 -5.37
C PHE A 7 -2.31 -9.67 -6.06
N GLN A 8 -2.67 -9.75 -7.33
CA GLN A 8 -2.51 -10.96 -8.12
C GLN A 8 -1.47 -10.70 -9.21
N GLY A 9 -0.46 -11.57 -9.30
CA GLY A 9 0.63 -11.45 -10.27
C GLY A 9 1.00 -12.83 -10.82
N VAL A 10 1.53 -12.85 -12.05
CA VAL A 10 2.03 -14.07 -12.67
C VAL A 10 3.56 -13.98 -12.64
N PRO A 11 4.24 -14.70 -11.73
CA PRO A 11 5.70 -14.74 -11.72
C PRO A 11 6.24 -15.51 -12.93
N ASP A 12 7.47 -15.19 -13.36
CA ASP A 12 8.07 -15.86 -14.50
C ASP A 12 8.22 -17.37 -14.25
N GLY A 13 7.79 -18.18 -15.21
CA GLY A 13 7.75 -19.64 -15.10
C GLY A 13 6.45 -20.21 -14.51
N GLU A 14 5.54 -19.40 -13.98
CA GLU A 14 4.18 -19.84 -13.64
C GLU A 14 3.18 -19.47 -14.74
N PHE A 15 2.34 -20.43 -15.12
CA PHE A 15 1.26 -20.20 -16.10
C PHE A 15 -0.02 -19.66 -15.45
N HIS A 16 -0.08 -19.64 -14.12
CA HIS A 16 -1.26 -19.27 -13.36
C HIS A 16 -0.99 -18.05 -12.48
N PRO A 17 -1.99 -17.16 -12.32
CA PRO A 17 -1.83 -15.97 -11.52
C PRO A 17 -1.87 -16.30 -10.02
N VAL A 18 -0.77 -16.00 -9.32
CA VAL A 18 -0.58 -16.19 -7.89
C VAL A 18 -1.16 -15.00 -7.14
N THR A 19 -1.86 -15.28 -6.03
CA THR A 19 -2.33 -14.24 -5.11
C THR A 19 -1.28 -14.03 -4.04
N TYR A 20 -0.72 -12.82 -3.99
CA TYR A 20 0.23 -12.41 -2.95
C TYR A 20 -0.55 -11.72 -1.83
N GLU A 21 -0.35 -12.15 -0.59
CA GLU A 21 -0.94 -11.55 0.60
C GLU A 21 0.00 -10.49 1.20
N PRO A 22 -0.50 -9.50 1.95
CA PRO A 22 0.37 -8.55 2.63
C PRO A 22 1.38 -9.27 3.55
N GLY A 23 2.67 -9.01 3.35
CA GLY A 23 3.80 -9.68 4.00
C GLY A 23 4.45 -10.80 3.18
N ASP A 24 3.79 -11.24 2.09
CA ASP A 24 4.28 -12.30 1.21
C ASP A 24 5.46 -11.81 0.35
N ASP A 25 6.38 -12.70 -0.02
CA ASP A 25 7.59 -12.31 -0.73
C ASP A 25 7.31 -12.15 -2.24
N VAL A 26 7.39 -10.91 -2.70
CA VAL A 26 7.12 -10.55 -4.10
C VAL A 26 8.41 -10.66 -4.90
N PRO A 27 8.40 -11.47 -5.97
CA PRO A 27 9.55 -11.59 -6.86
C PRO A 27 9.84 -10.28 -7.61
N PRO A 28 11.11 -10.00 -7.96
CA PRO A 28 11.55 -8.71 -8.53
C PRO A 28 10.75 -8.25 -9.75
N GLU A 29 10.27 -9.18 -10.55
CA GLU A 29 9.48 -8.92 -11.75
C GLU A 29 8.08 -8.38 -11.44
N LEU A 30 7.54 -8.75 -10.29
CA LEU A 30 6.25 -8.30 -9.77
C LEU A 30 6.38 -7.17 -8.76
N GLU A 31 7.60 -6.75 -8.38
CA GLU A 31 7.81 -5.63 -7.45
C GLU A 31 7.22 -4.34 -8.00
N ALA A 32 7.31 -4.10 -9.31
CA ALA A 32 6.69 -2.93 -9.95
C ALA A 32 5.16 -2.95 -9.80
N ALA A 33 4.54 -4.11 -10.00
CA ALA A 33 3.11 -4.28 -9.80
C ALA A 33 2.75 -4.14 -8.31
N ALA A 34 3.46 -4.84 -7.42
CA ALA A 34 3.26 -4.74 -5.98
C ALA A 34 3.38 -3.31 -5.48
N ARG A 35 4.36 -2.54 -6.00
CA ARG A 35 4.56 -1.14 -5.66
C ARG A 35 3.46 -0.23 -6.22
N HIS A 36 2.93 -0.57 -7.40
CA HIS A 36 1.75 0.09 -7.95
C HIS A 36 0.50 -0.17 -7.09
N PHE A 37 0.30 -1.40 -6.62
CA PHE A 37 -0.83 -1.80 -5.79
C PHE A 37 -0.67 -1.45 -4.29
N ALA A 38 0.55 -1.20 -3.84
CA ALA A 38 0.86 -0.78 -2.48
C ALA A 38 0.30 0.61 -2.13
N GLY A 39 0.13 1.47 -3.14
CA GLY A 39 -0.48 2.78 -2.97
C GLY A 39 0.25 3.64 -1.94
N ASP A 40 -0.49 4.08 -0.93
CA ASP A 40 -0.08 5.05 0.10
C ASP A 40 0.85 4.48 1.20
N ASP A 41 1.13 3.17 1.21
CA ASP A 41 2.03 2.51 2.17
C ASP A 41 3.46 2.45 1.59
N ALA A 42 4.15 3.59 1.64
CA ALA A 42 5.45 3.82 1.01
C ALA A 42 6.61 3.04 1.66
N ASN A 43 6.49 2.66 2.93
CA ASN A 43 7.55 1.96 3.69
C ASN A 43 7.45 0.42 3.67
N ALA A 44 6.41 -0.14 3.03
CA ALA A 44 6.20 -1.58 2.91
C ALA A 44 6.04 -2.34 4.24
N ASP A 45 5.60 -1.68 5.31
CA ASP A 45 5.34 -2.34 6.61
C ASP A 45 3.94 -2.96 6.69
N GLY A 46 3.10 -2.76 5.66
CA GLY A 46 1.71 -3.21 5.64
C GLY A 46 0.83 -2.46 6.66
N LYS A 47 1.30 -1.29 7.10
CA LYS A 47 0.65 -0.44 8.09
C LYS A 47 0.88 1.02 7.72
N LEU A 48 -0.20 1.66 7.28
CA LEU A 48 -0.21 3.09 7.05
C LEU A 48 0.15 3.81 8.34
N SER A 49 1.36 4.35 8.41
CA SER A 49 1.82 5.16 9.54
C SER A 49 1.20 6.55 9.49
N VAL A 50 1.20 7.28 10.61
CA VAL A 50 0.63 8.65 10.64
C VAL A 50 1.26 9.53 9.56
N ASP A 51 2.57 9.39 9.35
CA ASP A 51 3.29 10.15 8.33
C ASP A 51 2.82 9.82 6.92
N GLU A 52 2.68 8.52 6.61
CA GLU A 52 2.19 8.04 5.31
C GLU A 52 0.75 8.47 5.05
N ILE A 53 -0.11 8.39 6.06
CA ILE A 53 -1.48 8.87 5.96
C ILE A 53 -1.50 10.37 5.66
N ARG A 54 -0.62 11.17 6.29
CA ARG A 54 -0.55 12.61 6.02
C ARG A 54 -0.07 12.90 4.60
N VAL A 55 0.94 12.17 4.14
CA VAL A 55 1.44 12.27 2.76
C VAL A 55 0.30 11.92 1.79
N ALA A 56 -0.42 10.84 2.05
CA ALA A 56 -1.55 10.38 1.25
C ALA A 56 -2.69 11.41 1.17
N LEU A 57 -3.11 11.93 2.33
CA LEU A 57 -4.13 12.98 2.40
C LEU A 57 -3.67 14.25 1.69
N THR A 58 -2.41 14.65 1.86
CA THR A 58 -1.83 15.81 1.17
C THR A 58 -1.78 15.60 -0.34
N ALA A 59 -1.38 14.41 -0.80
CA ALA A 59 -1.33 14.04 -2.21
C ALA A 59 -2.72 14.04 -2.86
N LYS A 60 -3.76 13.66 -2.10
CA LYS A 60 -5.17 13.74 -2.52
C LYS A 60 -5.80 15.13 -2.34
N GLY A 61 -5.06 16.10 -1.78
CA GLY A 61 -5.56 17.46 -1.52
C GLY A 61 -6.57 17.55 -0.37
N ILE A 62 -6.61 16.55 0.52
CA ILE A 62 -7.50 16.51 1.68
C ILE A 62 -6.81 17.24 2.83
N GLN A 63 -7.47 18.28 3.37
CA GLN A 63 -7.02 18.95 4.58
C GLN A 63 -7.28 18.08 5.81
N PHE A 64 -6.29 18.01 6.69
CA PHE A 64 -6.36 17.28 7.94
C PHE A 64 -5.72 18.09 9.06
N ASP A 65 -6.17 17.85 10.29
CA ASP A 65 -5.54 18.46 11.46
C ASP A 65 -4.19 17.80 11.76
N PRO A 66 -3.09 18.57 11.90
CA PRO A 66 -1.79 18.02 12.31
C PRO A 66 -1.79 17.46 13.73
N ARG A 67 -2.83 17.76 14.51
CA ARG A 67 -3.11 17.19 15.84
C ARG A 67 -4.11 16.02 15.81
N ALA A 68 -4.68 15.68 14.65
CA ALA A 68 -5.55 14.53 14.51
C ALA A 68 -4.80 13.25 14.84
N LYS A 69 -5.52 12.31 15.46
CA LYS A 69 -4.98 10.98 15.78
C LYS A 69 -4.91 10.14 14.51
N LYS A 70 -4.06 9.11 14.54
CA LYS A 70 -3.93 8.12 13.46
C LYS A 70 -5.28 7.63 12.93
N ALA A 71 -6.23 7.36 13.84
CA ALA A 71 -7.56 6.87 13.48
C ALA A 71 -8.38 7.87 12.66
N ASP A 72 -8.37 9.16 13.03
CA ASP A 72 -9.06 10.23 12.29
C ASP A 72 -8.45 10.43 10.91
N LEU A 73 -7.12 10.51 10.87
CA LEU A 73 -6.38 10.64 9.62
C LEU A 73 -6.66 9.47 8.68
N LEU A 74 -6.70 8.24 9.21
CA LEU A 74 -7.03 7.04 8.44
C LEU A 74 -8.48 7.03 7.97
N ALA A 75 -9.41 7.63 8.73
CA ALA A 75 -10.81 7.73 8.35
C ALA A 75 -11.04 8.75 7.23
N LEU A 76 -10.16 9.75 7.10
CA LEU A 76 -10.19 10.72 6.00
C LEU A 76 -9.66 10.16 4.67
N LEU A 77 -8.91 9.06 4.72
CA LEU A 77 -8.42 8.39 3.52
C LEU A 77 -9.60 7.69 2.81
N PRO A 78 -9.94 8.08 1.56
CA PRO A 78 -10.95 7.38 0.79
C PRO A 78 -10.47 5.96 0.52
N LYS A 79 -11.28 4.99 0.94
CA LYS A 79 -10.99 3.56 0.85
C LYS A 79 -11.64 3.02 -0.42
N ASP A 80 -11.04 3.34 -1.56
CA ASP A 80 -11.37 2.71 -2.85
C ASP A 80 -10.94 1.23 -2.87
#